data_AF-A0AAN9V9V1-F1
#
_entry.id   AF-A0AAN9V9V1-F1
#
_cell.length_a   1.000
_cell.length_b   1.000
_cell.length_c   1.000
_cell.angle_alpha   90.00
_cell.angle_beta   90.00
_cell.angle_gamma   90.00
#
_symmetry.space_group_name_H-M   'P 1'
#
loop_
_entity.id
_entity.type
_entity.pdbx_description
1 polymer ?
#
loop_
_entity_poly.entity_id
_entity_poly.type
_entity_poly.pdbx_seq_one_letter_code
_entity_poly.pdbx_strand_id
1 'polypeptide(L)'
;MNSTPRCLFRDWRTFACSLRFQSSVRGSEDNQLSGWRKSFKERGEWTSKFELFSPKTSSEGLIMRMIRAPIDLRPGVIKRWWKNKKEEYEMFEQSYIPDRHEILGNDLAAAHFVMYRGGKVKFSNENKWRAGKEHGLPNQKEPGYDLEAVDASDVNLYYQGLFNFKDLKYLKSLRLRNCRHMDDWCLDYISGELGTLEELDLQNCQNITERGLACLYRLQHLRYLNVNGIPQNRSFELTCLLLEETIPGLTIEGVDYVKQ
;
A
#
# COMPACT_ATOMS: atom_id res chain seq x y z
N MET A 1 -30.90 -51.86 35.85
CA MET A 1 -29.89 -52.93 35.75
C MET A 1 -28.83 -52.43 34.78
N ASN A 2 -27.85 -51.68 35.30
CA ASN A 2 -26.54 -52.19 35.74
C ASN A 2 -25.68 -52.53 34.52
N SER A 3 -24.45 -52.06 34.31
CA SER A 3 -23.51 -51.30 35.14
C SER A 3 -22.22 -51.15 34.31
N THR A 4 -21.56 -49.98 34.40
CA THR A 4 -20.20 -49.66 33.88
C THR A 4 -19.10 -50.49 34.56
N PRO A 5 -17.82 -50.48 34.08
CA PRO A 5 -16.82 -49.47 34.53
C PRO A 5 -15.86 -48.99 33.38
N ARG A 6 -15.34 -47.74 33.31
CA ARG A 6 -14.20 -47.10 34.04
C ARG A 6 -12.93 -48.00 34.08
N CYS A 7 -11.67 -47.62 33.83
CA CYS A 7 -10.85 -46.40 33.70
C CYS A 7 -9.49 -46.83 33.00
N LEU A 8 -8.51 -46.02 32.58
CA LEU A 8 -7.63 -45.12 33.34
C LEU A 8 -6.67 -44.31 32.40
N PHE A 9 -6.51 -43.00 32.72
CA PHE A 9 -5.26 -42.18 32.78
C PHE A 9 -4.52 -41.77 31.47
N ARG A 10 -4.48 -40.46 31.14
CA ARG A 10 -3.37 -39.46 31.34
C ARG A 10 -2.20 -39.68 30.35
N ASP A 11 -1.60 -38.73 29.61
CA ASP A 11 -1.09 -37.39 29.94
C ASP A 11 -0.61 -36.62 28.67
N TRP A 12 -0.30 -35.33 28.85
CA TRP A 12 0.28 -34.38 27.87
C TRP A 12 1.79 -34.56 27.61
N ARG A 13 2.24 -34.08 26.42
CA ARG A 13 3.63 -33.92 25.92
C ARG A 13 4.29 -35.26 25.54
N THR A 14 5.00 -35.46 24.42
CA THR A 14 6.19 -34.74 23.92
C THR A 14 6.76 -35.52 22.68
N PHE A 15 7.66 -34.88 21.90
CA PHE A 15 8.67 -35.48 20.98
C PHE A 15 8.17 -36.07 19.63
N ALA A 16 8.40 -35.37 18.51
CA ALA A 16 9.62 -35.37 17.67
C ALA A 16 9.58 -36.48 16.59
N CYS A 17 9.44 -36.09 15.32
CA CYS A 17 10.55 -35.83 14.40
C CYS A 17 11.22 -37.13 13.91
N SER A 18 10.80 -37.60 12.73
CA SER A 18 11.70 -38.20 11.75
C SER A 18 10.88 -38.59 10.52
N LEU A 19 10.92 -37.76 9.48
CA LEU A 19 11.03 -38.27 8.12
C LEU A 19 11.76 -37.21 7.30
N ARG A 20 13.04 -37.51 7.07
CA ARG A 20 13.91 -36.85 6.10
C ARG A 20 13.18 -36.80 4.75
N PHE A 21 12.94 -35.60 4.25
CA PHE A 21 12.74 -35.36 2.83
C PHE A 21 13.91 -34.53 2.35
N GLN A 22 15.02 -35.21 2.04
CA GLN A 22 16.12 -34.59 1.34
C GLN A 22 15.91 -34.75 -0.17
N SER A 23 15.66 -33.59 -0.77
CA SER A 23 16.16 -33.14 -2.08
C SER A 23 15.83 -33.97 -3.31
N SER A 24 14.86 -33.47 -4.10
CA SER A 24 15.07 -33.22 -5.53
C SER A 24 13.92 -32.37 -6.08
N VAL A 25 13.99 -31.05 -5.93
CA VAL A 25 13.22 -30.11 -6.74
C VAL A 25 14.16 -28.98 -7.14
N ARG A 26 14.74 -29.07 -8.33
CA ARG A 26 15.53 -27.98 -8.96
C ARG A 26 14.97 -27.63 -10.35
N GLY A 27 13.65 -27.60 -10.51
CA GLY A 27 13.09 -27.36 -11.85
C GLY A 27 11.67 -26.79 -11.96
N SER A 28 11.01 -26.39 -10.86
CA SER A 28 9.61 -25.93 -10.91
C SER A 28 9.31 -24.63 -10.18
N GLU A 29 10.24 -24.05 -9.42
CA GLU A 29 9.99 -22.84 -8.62
C GLU A 29 10.18 -21.54 -9.44
N ASP A 30 11.02 -21.55 -10.47
CA ASP A 30 11.30 -20.35 -11.30
C ASP A 30 10.09 -19.90 -12.13
N ASN A 31 9.13 -20.79 -12.38
CA ASN A 31 7.98 -20.51 -13.25
C ASN A 31 6.85 -19.74 -12.52
N GLN A 32 6.70 -19.92 -11.21
CA GLN A 32 5.72 -19.17 -10.39
C GLN A 32 6.23 -17.77 -10.02
N LEU A 33 7.54 -17.60 -9.85
CA LEU A 33 8.17 -16.30 -9.57
C LEU A 33 8.02 -15.29 -10.73
N SER A 34 7.76 -15.75 -11.95
CA SER A 34 7.62 -14.88 -13.14
C SER A 34 6.22 -14.27 -13.31
N GLY A 35 5.19 -14.83 -12.68
CA GLY A 35 3.79 -14.47 -12.94
C GLY A 35 3.41 -13.09 -12.41
N TRP A 36 3.71 -12.82 -11.14
CA TRP A 36 3.34 -11.56 -10.48
C TRP A 36 4.24 -10.39 -10.90
N ARG A 37 5.46 -10.66 -11.39
CA ARG A 37 6.40 -9.66 -11.92
C ARG A 37 5.96 -9.10 -13.28
N LYS A 38 5.14 -9.85 -14.02
CA LYS A 38 4.63 -9.41 -15.32
C LYS A 38 3.64 -8.28 -15.12
N SER A 39 3.78 -7.26 -15.96
CA SER A 39 2.75 -6.22 -16.05
C SER A 39 1.42 -6.90 -16.40
N PHE A 40 0.32 -6.34 -15.93
CA PHE A 40 -0.98 -6.93 -16.16
C PHE A 40 -1.33 -7.08 -17.65
N LYS A 41 -0.77 -6.21 -18.51
CA LYS A 41 -0.82 -6.32 -19.97
C LYS A 41 -0.18 -7.62 -20.48
N GLU A 42 0.88 -8.09 -19.83
CA GLU A 42 1.60 -9.32 -20.17
C GLU A 42 0.94 -10.56 -19.55
N ARG A 43 0.19 -10.40 -18.46
CA ARG A 43 -0.66 -11.46 -17.88
C ARG A 43 -1.90 -11.77 -18.73
N GLY A 44 -2.21 -10.94 -19.72
CA GLY A 44 -3.33 -11.17 -20.65
C GLY A 44 -4.71 -10.88 -20.06
N GLU A 45 -4.77 -10.40 -18.83
CA GLU A 45 -6.02 -10.06 -18.14
C GLU A 45 -6.53 -8.65 -18.54
N TRP A 46 -5.69 -7.77 -19.09
CA TRP A 46 -6.14 -6.54 -19.75
C TRP A 46 -6.60 -6.92 -21.16
N THR A 47 -7.88 -7.24 -21.27
CA THR A 47 -8.52 -7.70 -22.49
C THR A 47 -8.45 -6.65 -23.61
N SER A 48 -8.19 -7.18 -24.81
CA SER A 48 -8.35 -6.70 -26.19
C SER A 48 -8.50 -5.19 -26.46
N LYS A 49 -7.77 -4.71 -27.48
CA LYS A 49 -7.80 -3.36 -28.10
C LYS A 49 -9.19 -2.74 -28.37
N PHE A 50 -10.29 -3.47 -28.17
CA PHE A 50 -11.68 -3.06 -28.36
C PHE A 50 -12.47 -2.85 -27.05
N GLU A 51 -11.99 -3.30 -25.88
CA GLU A 51 -12.56 -2.90 -24.57
C GLU A 51 -12.33 -1.42 -24.25
N LEU A 52 -11.50 -0.76 -25.06
CA LEU A 52 -11.37 0.69 -25.19
C LEU A 52 -12.72 1.44 -25.16
N PHE A 53 -13.78 0.78 -25.63
CA PHE A 53 -15.13 1.32 -25.78
C PHE A 53 -16.17 0.70 -24.82
N SER A 54 -15.77 -0.15 -23.87
CA SER A 54 -16.71 -0.79 -22.93
C SER A 54 -16.94 0.08 -21.67
N PRO A 55 -18.19 0.50 -21.35
CA PRO A 55 -18.47 1.22 -20.12
C PRO A 55 -18.40 0.28 -18.90
N LYS A 56 -17.60 0.63 -17.89
CA LYS A 56 -17.43 -0.19 -16.66
C LYS A 56 -18.52 0.01 -15.59
N THR A 57 -19.74 0.36 -15.98
CA THR A 57 -20.86 0.52 -15.01
C THR A 57 -21.99 -0.43 -15.34
N SER A 58 -22.16 -1.46 -14.50
CA SER A 58 -23.33 -2.36 -14.49
C SER A 58 -24.58 -1.61 -14.03
N SER A 59 -25.13 -0.80 -14.93
CA SER A 59 -26.54 -0.45 -14.92
C SER A 59 -26.98 -0.51 -16.38
N GLU A 60 -27.88 -1.45 -16.69
CA GLU A 60 -28.23 -1.80 -18.07
C GLU A 60 -28.78 -0.61 -18.89
N GLY A 61 -29.21 0.47 -18.24
CA GLY A 61 -29.66 1.72 -18.88
C GLY A 61 -28.55 2.68 -19.35
N LEU A 62 -27.38 2.67 -18.71
CA LEU A 62 -26.27 3.58 -19.08
C LEU A 62 -25.52 3.08 -20.33
N ILE A 63 -25.37 1.76 -20.46
CA ILE A 63 -24.70 1.13 -21.62
C ILE A 63 -25.49 1.43 -22.90
N MET A 64 -26.82 1.29 -22.87
CA MET A 64 -27.71 1.66 -23.98
C MET A 64 -27.67 3.16 -24.32
N ARG A 65 -27.47 4.05 -23.33
CA ARG A 65 -27.28 5.49 -23.59
C ARG A 65 -25.91 5.81 -24.19
N MET A 66 -24.86 5.10 -23.79
CA MET A 66 -23.50 5.33 -24.29
C MET A 66 -23.29 4.76 -25.70
N ILE A 67 -23.88 3.60 -26.05
CA ILE A 67 -23.86 3.07 -27.43
C ILE A 67 -24.59 4.01 -28.40
N ARG A 68 -25.60 4.74 -27.92
CA ARG A 68 -26.36 5.74 -28.71
C ARG A 68 -25.75 7.14 -28.69
N ALA A 69 -24.84 7.44 -27.77
CA ALA A 69 -24.17 8.74 -27.71
C ALA A 69 -23.05 8.79 -28.76
N PRO A 70 -22.92 9.89 -29.53
CA PRO A 70 -21.85 10.00 -30.50
C PRO A 70 -20.49 9.99 -29.79
N ILE A 71 -19.58 9.13 -30.25
CA ILE A 71 -18.19 9.13 -29.80
C ILE A 71 -17.59 10.49 -30.18
N ASP A 72 -17.28 11.30 -29.17
CA ASP A 72 -16.74 12.63 -29.38
C ASP A 72 -15.25 12.55 -29.71
N LEU A 73 -14.96 12.49 -31.02
CA LEU A 73 -13.60 12.38 -31.57
C LEU A 73 -12.85 13.72 -31.64
N ARG A 74 -13.29 14.76 -30.91
CA ARG A 74 -12.54 16.02 -30.84
C ARG A 74 -11.13 15.77 -30.27
N PRO A 75 -10.04 16.33 -30.85
CA PRO A 75 -8.68 16.06 -30.39
C PRO A 75 -8.44 16.35 -28.90
N GLY A 76 -9.07 17.40 -28.35
CA GLY A 76 -8.99 17.73 -26.92
C GLY A 76 -9.78 16.79 -26.00
N VAL A 77 -10.80 16.10 -26.51
CA VAL A 77 -11.53 15.06 -25.79
C VAL A 77 -10.76 13.75 -25.83
N ILE A 78 -10.26 13.36 -27.02
CA ILE A 78 -9.39 12.21 -27.20
C ILE A 78 -8.16 12.33 -26.29
N LYS A 79 -7.46 13.46 -26.26
CA LYS A 79 -6.28 13.67 -25.40
C LYS A 79 -6.61 13.50 -23.91
N ARG A 80 -7.74 14.03 -23.44
CA ARG A 80 -8.21 13.84 -22.05
C ARG A 80 -8.55 12.39 -21.77
N TRP A 81 -9.25 11.74 -22.70
CA TRP A 81 -9.59 10.32 -22.60
C TRP A 81 -8.34 9.44 -22.50
N TRP A 82 -7.31 9.65 -23.33
CA TRP A 82 -6.03 8.93 -23.24
C TRP A 82 -5.33 9.17 -21.91
N LYS A 83 -5.35 10.41 -21.41
CA LYS A 83 -4.79 10.75 -20.09
C LYS A 83 -5.48 9.98 -18.97
N ASN A 84 -6.82 10.04 -18.91
CA ASN A 84 -7.61 9.34 -17.91
C ASN A 84 -7.39 7.82 -18.00
N LYS A 85 -7.30 7.26 -19.21
CA LYS A 85 -7.01 5.83 -19.40
C LYS A 85 -5.63 5.43 -18.92
N LYS A 86 -4.63 6.29 -19.11
CA LYS A 86 -3.29 6.08 -18.56
C LYS A 86 -3.33 6.07 -17.03
N GLU A 87 -4.04 7.01 -16.41
CA GLU A 87 -4.23 7.05 -14.95
C GLU A 87 -4.98 5.81 -14.43
N GLU A 88 -6.06 5.38 -15.09
CA GLU A 88 -6.77 4.14 -14.76
C GLU A 88 -5.85 2.91 -14.83
N TYR A 89 -5.00 2.85 -15.86
CA TYR A 89 -4.04 1.78 -16.03
C TYR A 89 -3.00 1.79 -14.89
N GLU A 90 -2.43 2.95 -14.56
CA GLU A 90 -1.46 3.09 -13.46
C GLU A 90 -2.07 2.72 -12.10
N MET A 91 -3.30 3.14 -11.84
CA MET A 91 -4.08 2.78 -10.66
C MET A 91 -4.30 1.26 -10.58
N PHE A 92 -4.60 0.65 -11.72
CA PHE A 92 -4.84 -0.78 -11.81
C PHE A 92 -3.56 -1.60 -11.63
N GLU A 93 -2.42 -1.15 -12.18
CA GLU A 93 -1.11 -1.76 -11.91
C GLU A 93 -0.67 -1.66 -10.44
N GLN A 94 -1.33 -0.81 -9.65
CA GLN A 94 -1.07 -0.67 -8.21
C GLN A 94 -1.92 -1.57 -7.34
N SER A 95 -2.92 -2.26 -7.91
CA SER A 95 -3.81 -3.14 -7.14
C SER A 95 -3.04 -4.20 -6.35
N TYR A 96 -3.54 -4.52 -5.17
CA TYR A 96 -3.02 -5.59 -4.34
C TYR A 96 -3.07 -6.95 -5.06
N ILE A 97 -1.94 -7.67 -5.06
CA ILE A 97 -1.81 -9.01 -5.64
C ILE A 97 -1.59 -10.00 -4.49
N PRO A 98 -2.56 -10.88 -4.17
CA PRO A 98 -2.44 -11.80 -3.03
C PRO A 98 -1.26 -12.76 -3.17
N ASP A 99 -1.08 -13.37 -4.34
CA ASP A 99 0.00 -14.33 -4.60
C ASP A 99 1.39 -13.78 -4.27
N ARG A 100 1.62 -12.49 -4.53
CA ARG A 100 2.90 -11.83 -4.23
C ARG A 100 3.16 -11.78 -2.73
N HIS A 101 2.13 -11.48 -1.95
CA HIS A 101 2.21 -11.40 -0.49
C HIS A 101 2.36 -12.79 0.15
N GLU A 102 1.79 -13.84 -0.45
CA GLU A 102 1.96 -15.21 0.00
C GLU A 102 3.40 -15.72 -0.22
N ILE A 103 3.99 -15.43 -1.38
CA ILE A 103 5.34 -15.91 -1.75
C ILE A 103 6.44 -15.14 -1.00
N LEU A 104 6.34 -13.80 -0.95
CA LEU A 104 7.39 -12.94 -0.40
C LEU A 104 7.17 -12.61 1.08
N GLY A 105 5.93 -12.64 1.56
CA GLY A 105 5.54 -11.96 2.79
C GLY A 105 5.24 -10.48 2.57
N ASN A 106 4.58 -9.86 3.55
CA ASN A 106 4.05 -8.51 3.43
C ASN A 106 5.15 -7.44 3.31
N ASP A 107 6.18 -7.52 4.16
CA ASP A 107 7.27 -6.54 4.20
C ASP A 107 8.07 -6.53 2.88
N LEU A 108 8.49 -7.71 2.42
CA LEU A 108 9.20 -7.85 1.15
C LEU A 108 8.33 -7.49 -0.05
N ALA A 109 7.05 -7.88 -0.06
CA ALA A 109 6.13 -7.51 -1.13
C ALA A 109 5.92 -5.98 -1.22
N ALA A 110 5.79 -5.30 -0.08
CA ALA A 110 5.74 -3.85 -0.01
C ALA A 110 7.06 -3.22 -0.50
N ALA A 111 8.20 -3.80 -0.13
CA ALA A 111 9.51 -3.32 -0.57
C ALA A 111 9.71 -3.41 -2.09
N HIS A 112 9.39 -4.55 -2.70
CA HIS A 112 9.42 -4.72 -4.16
C HIS A 112 8.48 -3.72 -4.85
N PHE A 113 7.26 -3.52 -4.32
CA PHE A 113 6.31 -2.55 -4.84
C PHE A 113 6.85 -1.12 -4.85
N VAL A 114 7.44 -0.66 -3.73
CA VAL A 114 8.01 0.69 -3.61
C VAL A 114 9.23 0.84 -4.53
N MET A 115 10.14 -0.13 -4.54
CA MET A 115 11.36 -0.07 -5.35
C MET A 115 11.07 -0.08 -6.85
N TYR A 116 10.08 -0.85 -7.30
CA TYR A 116 9.65 -0.86 -8.71
C TYR A 116 9.22 0.53 -9.20
N ARG A 117 8.65 1.35 -8.31
CA ARG A 117 8.18 2.72 -8.62
C ARG A 117 9.23 3.80 -8.40
N GLY A 118 10.46 3.42 -8.06
CA GLY A 118 11.55 4.36 -7.82
C GLY A 118 11.61 4.92 -6.39
N GLY A 119 10.80 4.38 -5.48
CA GLY A 119 10.94 4.66 -4.06
C GLY A 119 12.15 3.96 -3.44
N LYS A 120 12.39 4.25 -2.16
CA LYS A 120 13.49 3.72 -1.37
C LYS A 120 12.94 3.07 -0.11
N VAL A 121 13.62 2.05 0.35
CA VAL A 121 13.23 1.31 1.55
C VAL A 121 14.43 1.11 2.47
N LYS A 122 14.14 0.95 3.75
CA LYS A 122 15.13 0.64 4.78
C LYS A 122 14.61 -0.53 5.60
N PHE A 123 15.46 -1.53 5.77
CA PHE A 123 15.16 -2.71 6.57
C PHE A 123 15.79 -2.62 7.95
N SER A 124 15.24 -3.34 8.93
CA SER A 124 15.74 -3.37 10.30
C SER A 124 17.17 -3.89 10.42
N ASN A 125 17.56 -4.79 9.52
CA ASN A 125 18.90 -5.40 9.47
C ASN A 125 19.99 -4.43 8.96
N GLU A 126 19.59 -3.37 8.24
CA GLU A 126 20.51 -2.48 7.54
C GLU A 126 20.18 -1.02 7.82
N ASN A 127 21.14 -0.29 8.37
CA ASN A 127 20.94 1.14 8.61
C ASN A 127 21.05 2.02 7.34
N LYS A 128 21.05 1.40 6.15
CA LYS A 128 21.22 2.09 4.86
C LYS A 128 19.94 2.05 4.05
N TRP A 129 19.64 3.16 3.39
CA TRP A 129 18.55 3.22 2.41
C TRP A 129 18.92 2.44 1.16
N ARG A 130 18.07 1.49 0.78
CA ARG A 130 18.16 0.79 -0.50
C ARG A 130 17.37 1.57 -1.54
N ALA A 131 18.06 1.94 -2.61
CA ALA A 131 17.51 2.65 -3.76
C ALA A 131 17.95 1.95 -5.05
N GLY A 132 17.07 1.87 -6.04
CA GLY A 132 17.38 1.28 -7.34
C GLY A 132 16.44 0.14 -7.74
N LYS A 133 16.62 -0.37 -8.97
CA LYS A 133 15.80 -1.46 -9.51
C LYS A 133 16.01 -2.75 -8.70
N GLU A 134 14.94 -3.52 -8.52
CA GLU A 134 14.74 -4.74 -7.69
C GLU A 134 15.87 -5.81 -7.62
N HIS A 135 16.96 -5.70 -8.38
CA HIS A 135 17.99 -6.72 -8.55
C HIS A 135 18.77 -7.12 -7.27
N GLY A 136 18.52 -6.46 -6.13
CA GLY A 136 19.18 -6.76 -4.84
C GLY A 136 18.27 -7.30 -3.75
N LEU A 137 16.98 -7.55 -4.04
CA LEU A 137 16.03 -8.10 -3.06
C LEU A 137 15.80 -9.60 -3.29
N PRO A 138 15.59 -10.38 -2.22
CA PRO A 138 15.27 -11.80 -2.33
C PRO A 138 13.89 -11.99 -2.99
N ASN A 139 13.77 -13.11 -3.71
CA ASN A 139 12.56 -13.50 -4.44
C ASN A 139 11.66 -14.46 -3.65
N GLN A 140 12.09 -14.86 -2.46
CA GLN A 140 11.35 -15.74 -1.57
C GLN A 140 11.34 -15.12 -0.17
N LYS A 141 10.35 -15.50 0.63
CA LYS A 141 10.26 -15.09 2.03
C LYS A 141 11.49 -15.53 2.82
N GLU A 142 12.33 -14.56 3.15
CA GLU A 142 13.49 -14.74 4.02
C GLU A 142 13.28 -14.02 5.35
N PRO A 143 13.53 -14.68 6.50
CA PRO A 143 13.47 -14.02 7.80
C PRO A 143 14.59 -12.99 7.94
N GLY A 144 14.28 -11.80 8.46
CA GLY A 144 15.25 -10.72 8.69
C GLY A 144 15.11 -9.52 7.75
N TYR A 145 14.14 -9.52 6.85
CA TYR A 145 13.76 -8.37 6.02
C TYR A 145 12.52 -7.66 6.58
N ASP A 146 12.59 -7.24 7.84
CA ASP A 146 11.53 -6.42 8.43
C ASP A 146 11.69 -4.98 7.95
N LEU A 147 10.62 -4.40 7.41
CA LEU A 147 10.64 -3.09 6.81
C LEU A 147 10.49 -2.01 7.90
N GLU A 148 11.52 -1.18 8.08
CA GLU A 148 11.55 -0.15 9.13
C GLU A 148 11.14 1.22 8.59
N ALA A 149 11.59 1.59 7.39
CA ALA A 149 11.24 2.87 6.80
C ALA A 149 11.00 2.77 5.29
N VAL A 150 10.06 3.58 4.82
CA VAL A 150 9.69 3.71 3.41
C VAL A 150 9.77 5.17 3.02
N ASP A 151 10.46 5.41 1.91
CA ASP A 151 10.50 6.71 1.26
C ASP A 151 9.94 6.57 -0.16
N ALA A 152 8.71 7.02 -0.32
CA ALA A 152 8.02 7.10 -1.60
C ALA A 152 7.86 8.56 -2.04
N SER A 153 8.90 9.38 -1.82
CA SER A 153 8.97 10.74 -2.36
C SER A 153 8.96 10.73 -3.89
N ASP A 154 8.18 11.63 -4.48
CA ASP A 154 7.99 11.79 -5.94
C ASP A 154 7.40 10.55 -6.65
N VAL A 155 6.84 9.61 -5.89
CA VAL A 155 6.18 8.42 -6.45
C VAL A 155 4.70 8.72 -6.73
N ASN A 156 4.23 8.34 -7.92
CA ASN A 156 2.81 8.41 -8.24
C ASN A 156 2.04 7.27 -7.55
N LEU A 157 1.72 7.42 -6.26
CA LEU A 157 0.99 6.43 -5.48
C LEU A 157 -0.51 6.76 -5.46
N TYR A 158 -1.34 5.77 -5.76
CA TYR A 158 -2.80 5.82 -5.66
C TYR A 158 -3.29 5.08 -4.41
N TYR A 159 -4.54 5.34 -4.02
CA TYR A 159 -5.21 4.66 -2.91
C TYR A 159 -5.13 3.12 -3.02
N GLN A 160 -5.31 2.55 -4.21
CA GLN A 160 -5.24 1.11 -4.44
C GLN A 160 -3.85 0.53 -4.19
N GLY A 161 -2.81 1.35 -4.40
CA GLY A 161 -1.43 1.01 -4.11
C GLY A 161 -1.16 0.87 -2.62
N LEU A 162 -1.95 1.56 -1.78
CA LEU A 162 -1.76 1.52 -0.34
C LEU A 162 -2.09 0.15 0.27
N PHE A 163 -2.96 -0.62 -0.36
CA PHE A 163 -3.27 -2.00 0.08
C PHE A 163 -2.05 -2.92 0.10
N ASN A 164 -0.97 -2.57 -0.59
CA ASN A 164 0.29 -3.31 -0.54
C ASN A 164 1.06 -3.09 0.77
N PHE A 165 0.73 -2.06 1.55
CA PHE A 165 1.32 -1.78 2.87
C PHE A 165 0.54 -2.45 4.02
N LYS A 166 -0.13 -3.56 3.72
CA LYS A 166 -0.91 -4.30 4.69
C LYS A 166 -0.03 -4.99 5.72
N ASP A 167 -0.44 -4.95 7.00
CA ASP A 167 0.17 -5.68 8.12
C ASP A 167 1.68 -5.42 8.30
N LEU A 168 2.15 -4.19 8.09
CA LEU A 168 3.54 -3.80 8.32
C LEU A 168 3.79 -3.51 9.81
N LYS A 169 4.31 -4.50 10.53
CA LYS A 169 4.42 -4.47 12.00
C LYS A 169 5.59 -3.67 12.54
N TYR A 170 6.58 -3.37 11.70
CA TYR A 170 7.84 -2.75 12.13
C TYR A 170 8.11 -1.41 11.45
N LEU A 171 7.15 -0.90 10.67
CA LEU A 171 7.30 0.34 9.92
C LEU A 171 7.20 1.53 10.88
N LYS A 172 8.30 2.25 11.04
CA LYS A 172 8.40 3.44 11.90
C LYS A 172 8.37 4.75 11.12
N SER A 173 8.90 4.79 9.90
CA SER A 173 9.02 6.05 9.15
C SER A 173 8.46 5.91 7.74
N LEU A 174 7.53 6.79 7.38
CA LEU A 174 6.88 6.82 6.08
C LEU A 174 6.99 8.22 5.49
N ARG A 175 7.68 8.34 4.35
CA ARG A 175 7.80 9.60 3.61
C ARG A 175 7.04 9.54 2.30
N LEU A 176 6.09 10.45 2.15
CA LEU A 176 5.19 10.61 1.01
C LEU A 176 5.28 12.06 0.53
N ARG A 177 6.46 12.47 0.06
CA ARG A 177 6.67 13.84 -0.46
C ARG A 177 6.21 13.96 -1.90
N ASN A 178 5.54 15.07 -2.23
CA ASN A 178 5.08 15.41 -3.60
C ASN A 178 4.15 14.35 -4.23
N CYS A 179 3.38 13.64 -3.39
CA CYS A 179 2.41 12.65 -3.84
C CYS A 179 1.07 13.33 -4.16
N ARG A 180 0.82 13.62 -5.44
CA ARG A 180 -0.35 14.40 -5.90
C ARG A 180 -1.70 13.70 -5.78
N HIS A 181 -1.72 12.39 -5.60
CA HIS A 181 -2.93 11.56 -5.53
C HIS A 181 -3.21 11.03 -4.12
N MET A 182 -2.53 11.59 -3.11
CA MET A 182 -2.81 11.30 -1.70
C MET A 182 -3.99 12.12 -1.22
N ASP A 183 -5.09 11.42 -0.96
CA ASP A 183 -6.36 11.99 -0.49
C ASP A 183 -6.61 11.62 0.99
N ASP A 184 -7.67 12.18 1.59
CA ASP A 184 -8.06 11.88 2.99
C ASP A 184 -8.28 10.38 3.26
N TRP A 185 -8.82 9.66 2.28
CA TRP A 185 -9.02 8.21 2.35
C TRP A 185 -7.70 7.44 2.47
N CYS A 186 -6.63 7.98 1.88
CA CYS A 186 -5.29 7.39 1.98
C CYS A 186 -4.77 7.51 3.42
N LEU A 187 -4.97 8.66 4.07
CA LEU A 187 -4.60 8.86 5.47
C LEU A 187 -5.44 8.00 6.42
N ASP A 188 -6.75 7.85 6.14
CA ASP A 188 -7.62 6.95 6.88
C ASP A 188 -7.06 5.52 6.87
N TYR A 189 -6.68 5.02 5.69
CA TYR A 189 -6.08 3.70 5.53
C TYR A 189 -4.74 3.58 6.27
N ILE A 190 -3.84 4.55 6.10
CA ILE A 190 -2.54 4.59 6.80
C ILE A 190 -2.74 4.54 8.32
N SER A 191 -3.69 5.31 8.84
CA SER A 191 -3.97 5.38 10.28
C SER A 191 -4.57 4.10 10.86
N GLY A 192 -5.23 3.27 10.02
CA GLY A 192 -5.80 1.99 10.41
C GLY A 192 -4.82 0.83 10.37
N GLU A 193 -3.90 0.81 9.39
CA GLU A 193 -2.98 -0.30 9.18
C GLU A 193 -1.61 -0.10 9.83
N LEU A 194 -1.09 1.13 9.84
CA LEU A 194 0.28 1.44 10.26
C LEU A 194 0.35 1.92 11.70
N GLY A 195 -0.14 1.09 12.64
CA GLY A 195 -0.19 1.45 14.07
C GLY A 195 1.17 1.68 14.74
N THR A 196 2.28 1.25 14.13
CA THR A 196 3.65 1.39 14.67
C THR A 196 4.41 2.61 14.14
N LEU A 197 3.76 3.44 13.33
CA LEU A 197 4.39 4.59 12.69
C LEU A 197 4.77 5.67 13.71
N GLU A 198 6.02 6.11 13.65
CA GLU A 198 6.60 7.16 14.50
C GLU A 198 6.83 8.47 13.73
N GLU A 199 7.13 8.39 12.43
CA GLU A 199 7.38 9.53 11.56
C GLU A 199 6.54 9.45 10.29
N LEU A 200 5.78 10.51 10.00
CA LEU A 200 5.00 10.65 8.78
C LEU A 200 5.34 11.97 8.09
N ASP A 201 5.75 11.90 6.84
CA ASP A 201 6.07 13.08 6.03
C ASP A 201 5.13 13.19 4.83
N LEU A 202 4.31 14.24 4.80
CA LEU A 202 3.27 14.52 3.80
C LEU A 202 3.57 15.80 3.01
N GLN A 203 4.84 16.18 2.88
CA GLN A 203 5.22 17.41 2.20
C GLN A 203 4.64 17.52 0.79
N ASN A 204 4.05 18.67 0.44
CA ASN A 204 3.45 19.00 -0.86
C ASN A 204 2.31 18.07 -1.31
N CYS A 205 1.58 17.45 -0.39
CA CYS A 205 0.37 16.68 -0.68
C CYS A 205 -0.89 17.58 -0.71
N GLN A 206 -1.26 18.09 -1.89
CA GLN A 206 -2.27 19.14 -2.03
C GLN A 206 -3.73 18.71 -1.81
N ASN A 207 -4.03 17.41 -1.92
CA ASN A 207 -5.42 16.91 -1.81
C ASN A 207 -5.81 16.52 -0.38
N ILE A 208 -4.88 16.61 0.57
CA ILE A 208 -5.13 16.29 1.97
C ILE A 208 -5.86 17.46 2.62
N THR A 209 -6.95 17.16 3.33
CA THR A 209 -7.77 18.13 4.07
C THR A 209 -7.69 17.88 5.58
N GLU A 210 -8.35 18.76 6.34
CA GLU A 210 -8.47 18.61 7.79
C GLU A 210 -9.12 17.28 8.21
N ARG A 211 -9.96 16.69 7.35
CA ARG A 211 -10.64 15.41 7.63
C ARG A 211 -9.66 14.24 7.62
N GLY A 212 -8.76 14.22 6.64
CA GLY A 212 -7.73 13.20 6.55
C GLY A 212 -6.74 13.30 7.71
N LEU A 213 -6.36 14.52 8.10
CA LEU A 213 -5.51 14.73 9.28
C LEU A 213 -6.17 14.27 10.57
N ALA A 214 -7.46 14.55 10.75
CA ALA A 214 -8.18 14.13 11.95
C ALA A 214 -8.01 12.62 12.18
N CYS A 215 -8.08 11.79 11.13
CA CYS A 215 -7.92 10.34 11.21
C CYS A 215 -6.59 9.85 11.84
N LEU A 216 -5.54 10.69 11.86
CA LEU A 216 -4.23 10.36 12.42
C LEU A 216 -4.26 10.17 13.95
N TYR A 217 -5.34 10.54 14.65
CA TYR A 217 -5.50 10.30 16.10
C TYR A 217 -5.29 8.83 16.51
N ARG A 218 -5.48 7.88 15.58
CA ARG A 218 -5.26 6.45 15.80
C ARG A 218 -3.79 6.07 15.96
N LEU A 219 -2.87 6.90 15.44
CA LEU A 219 -1.43 6.64 15.46
C LEU A 219 -0.82 7.12 16.79
N GLN A 220 -1.02 6.35 17.85
CA GLN A 220 -0.57 6.71 19.21
C GLN A 220 0.97 6.78 19.36
N HIS A 221 1.71 6.18 18.43
CA HIS A 221 3.18 6.17 18.43
C HIS A 221 3.79 7.27 17.56
N LEU A 222 2.96 8.09 16.88
CA LEU A 222 3.42 9.14 16.00
C LEU A 222 4.09 10.26 16.81
N ARG A 223 5.33 10.59 16.47
CA ARG A 223 6.13 11.64 17.11
C ARG A 223 6.40 12.81 16.20
N TYR A 224 6.44 12.57 14.90
CA TYR A 224 6.79 13.59 13.92
C TYR A 224 5.82 13.53 12.74
N LEU A 225 5.23 14.68 12.42
CA LEU A 225 4.34 14.88 11.29
C LEU A 225 4.77 16.11 10.50
N ASN A 226 5.11 15.94 9.22
CA ASN A 226 5.44 17.05 8.33
C ASN A 226 4.28 17.31 7.34
N VAL A 227 3.69 18.51 7.40
CA VAL A 227 2.57 18.95 6.55
C VAL A 227 2.92 20.18 5.71
N ASN A 228 4.21 20.43 5.49
CA ASN A 228 4.67 21.55 4.67
C ASN A 228 4.09 21.52 3.24
N GLY A 229 3.58 22.65 2.76
CA GLY A 229 3.07 22.78 1.39
C GLY A 229 1.67 22.20 1.15
N ILE A 230 0.97 21.81 2.21
CA ILE A 230 -0.47 21.51 2.18
C ILE A 230 -1.24 22.84 2.33
N PRO A 231 -2.35 23.05 1.60
CA PRO A 231 -3.16 24.27 1.75
C PRO A 231 -3.71 24.38 3.18
N GLN A 232 -3.25 25.39 3.91
CA GLN A 232 -3.70 25.65 5.28
C GLN A 232 -5.04 26.40 5.28
N ASN A 233 -5.99 25.84 6.03
CA ASN A 233 -7.25 26.46 6.36
C ASN A 233 -7.33 26.64 7.89
N ARG A 234 -8.16 27.55 8.40
CA ARG A 234 -8.37 27.69 9.86
C ARG A 234 -8.76 26.37 10.54
N SER A 235 -9.62 25.58 9.88
CA SER A 235 -10.00 24.25 10.38
C SER A 235 -8.81 23.29 10.43
N PHE A 236 -7.88 23.38 9.47
CA PHE A 236 -6.68 22.56 9.42
C PHE A 236 -5.74 22.89 10.59
N GLU A 237 -5.50 24.17 10.86
CA GLU A 237 -4.70 24.63 12.01
C GLU A 237 -5.28 24.14 13.34
N LEU A 238 -6.61 24.24 13.50
CA LEU A 238 -7.31 23.73 14.68
C LEU A 238 -7.20 22.20 14.81
N THR A 239 -7.28 21.46 13.70
CA THR A 239 -7.09 20.00 13.72
C THR A 239 -5.66 19.63 14.10
N CYS A 240 -4.65 20.36 13.63
CA CYS A 240 -3.26 20.15 14.04
C CYS A 240 -3.08 20.38 15.56
N LEU A 241 -3.65 21.45 16.11
CA LEU A 241 -3.64 21.70 17.56
C LEU A 241 -4.32 20.56 18.34
N LEU A 242 -5.47 20.07 17.85
CA LEU A 242 -6.16 18.94 18.47
C LEU A 242 -5.32 17.65 18.40
N LEU A 243 -4.59 17.43 17.31
CA LEU A 243 -3.70 16.27 17.17
C LEU A 243 -2.53 16.33 18.16
N GLU A 244 -1.94 17.50 18.37
CA GLU A 244 -0.90 17.71 19.38
C GLU A 244 -1.41 17.46 20.81
N GLU A 245 -2.67 17.81 21.09
CA GLU A 245 -3.29 17.53 22.39
C GLU A 245 -3.62 16.03 22.57
N THR A 246 -4.06 15.36 21.51
CA THR A 246 -4.46 13.94 21.57
C THR A 246 -3.29 12.97 21.55
N ILE A 247 -2.18 13.30 20.88
CA ILE A 247 -0.97 12.47 20.80
C ILE A 247 0.17 13.18 21.54
N PRO A 248 0.47 12.81 22.80
CA PRO A 248 1.48 13.50 23.59
C PRO A 248 2.88 13.31 22.99
N GLY A 249 3.57 14.41 22.72
CA GLY A 249 4.91 14.41 22.13
C GLY A 249 4.94 14.43 20.60
N LEU A 250 3.78 14.56 19.94
CA LEU A 250 3.71 14.83 18.50
C LEU A 250 4.23 16.24 18.20
N THR A 251 5.19 16.32 17.27
CA THR A 251 5.67 17.58 16.69
C THR A 251 5.15 17.69 15.27
N ILE A 252 4.39 18.75 14.97
CA ILE A 252 3.88 19.03 13.63
C ILE A 252 4.70 20.16 13.00
N GLU A 253 5.31 19.89 11.84
CA GLU A 253 6.04 20.89 11.06
C GLU A 253 5.24 21.38 9.85
N GLY A 254 5.35 22.67 9.54
CA GLY A 254 4.74 23.27 8.35
C GLY A 254 3.34 23.81 8.55
N VAL A 255 2.96 24.14 9.79
CA VAL A 255 1.74 24.87 10.15
C VAL A 255 2.13 26.23 10.73
N ASP A 256 1.59 27.31 10.16
CA ASP A 256 1.78 28.65 10.73
C ASP A 256 0.64 28.91 11.71
N TYR A 257 0.78 28.52 12.99
CA TYR A 257 -0.25 28.76 14.02
C TYR A 257 -0.56 30.25 14.26
N VAL A 258 0.25 31.15 13.70
CA VAL A 258 0.12 32.60 13.86
C VAL A 258 0.38 33.29 12.52
N LYS A 259 -0.70 33.63 11.79
CA LYS A 259 -0.71 34.82 10.93
C LYS A 259 -1.69 35.82 11.53
N GLN A 260 -1.15 36.79 12.26
CA GLN A 260 -1.84 38.04 12.57
C GLN A 260 -2.03 38.86 11.30
#